data_AF-A0A2V5TT11-F1
#
_entry.id   AF-A0A2V5TT11-F1
#
_cell.length_a   1.000
_cell.length_b   1.000
_cell.length_c   1.000
_cell.angle_alpha   90.00
_cell.angle_beta   90.00
_cell.angle_gamma   90.00
#
_symmetry.space_group_name_H-M   'P 1'
#
loop_
_entity.id
_entity.type
_entity.pdbx_description
1 polymer ?
#
loop_
_entity_poly.entity_id
_entity_poly.type
_entity_poly.pdbx_seq_one_letter_code
_entity_poly.pdbx_strand_id
1 'polypeptide(L)'
;MASHARLQFLRAGLFACVWLVCGAWSGRSADSLSPGATNVSGAEPAPVGAPTFQEQQDVIQQAIEQTRREVEAAAMRNVEALTQRLTLIQQSLETQHQREVEAVQRSNRTALMVAGALAATGLLGMFCLAFFLMRATNRLTEVAVTVPLSHALGTGYAPNVLTAGDSHLAVGNPAELASARFLGAIEQLEKRLRELEQTAQEAPSVGASNHANSQPNPETAKAEANSDTKAAASTTRHESEKDQSAWQEPASDSSHPPHVALLLAKGQTLLSLDKPAEALACLEEVISLDPRNAEALIKRGNALERLRRTEEALECYDRAIAVDSSLTTAYLYKGGVFNRLQRFEEALKCYEQALQTEQKTLAS
;
A
#
# COMPACT_ATOMS: atom_id res chain seq x y z
N MET A 1 35.38 -1.72 -18.67
CA MET A 1 35.72 -0.93 -19.88
C MET A 1 34.55 -0.08 -20.44
N ALA A 2 33.44 0.11 -19.69
CA ALA A 2 32.28 0.88 -20.17
C ALA A 2 32.17 2.32 -19.60
N SER A 3 33.11 2.75 -18.75
CA SER A 3 33.07 4.07 -18.09
C SER A 3 33.79 5.18 -18.87
N HIS A 4 34.75 4.85 -19.74
CA HIS A 4 35.50 5.85 -20.52
C HIS A 4 34.74 6.41 -21.74
N ALA A 5 33.76 5.67 -22.28
CA ALA A 5 33.01 6.08 -23.46
C ALA A 5 31.98 7.19 -23.17
N ARG A 6 31.43 7.26 -21.95
CA ARG A 6 30.47 8.29 -21.56
C ARG A 6 31.11 9.65 -21.28
N LEU A 7 32.41 9.69 -20.96
CA LEU A 7 33.15 10.92 -20.66
C LEU A 7 33.60 11.69 -21.91
N GLN A 8 33.75 11.01 -23.05
CA GLN A 8 34.14 11.67 -24.32
C GLN A 8 32.96 12.36 -25.01
N PHE A 9 31.74 11.84 -24.86
CA PHE A 9 30.54 12.46 -25.41
C PHE A 9 30.13 13.76 -24.69
N LEU A 10 30.36 13.86 -23.38
CA LEU A 10 30.06 15.09 -22.63
C LEU A 10 31.03 16.24 -22.95
N ARG A 11 32.30 15.93 -23.23
CA ARG A 11 33.30 16.94 -23.64
C ARG A 11 33.04 17.51 -25.03
N ALA A 12 32.51 16.72 -25.96
CA ALA A 12 32.19 17.20 -27.31
C ALA A 12 30.97 18.15 -27.33
N GLY A 13 29.98 17.93 -26.46
CA GLY A 13 28.79 18.79 -26.35
C GLY A 13 29.06 20.19 -25.78
N LEU A 14 30.03 20.32 -24.86
CA LEU A 14 30.38 21.60 -24.23
C LEU A 14 31.19 22.54 -25.13
N PHE A 15 31.97 22.02 -26.08
CA PHE A 15 32.71 22.85 -27.04
C PHE A 15 31.81 23.44 -28.14
N ALA A 16 30.67 22.82 -28.44
CA ALA A 16 29.73 23.34 -29.44
C ALA A 16 28.94 24.57 -28.94
N CYS A 17 28.70 24.68 -27.63
CA CYS A 17 27.98 25.83 -27.06
C CYS A 17 28.85 27.10 -26.92
N VAL A 18 30.17 26.98 -26.79
CA VAL A 18 31.08 28.15 -26.70
C VAL A 18 31.31 28.81 -28.06
N TRP A 19 31.22 28.05 -29.15
CA TRP A 19 31.45 28.58 -30.50
C TRP A 19 30.26 29.41 -31.03
N LEU A 20 29.04 29.13 -30.56
CA LEU A 20 27.83 29.83 -30.99
C LEU A 20 27.62 31.20 -30.32
N VAL A 21 28.37 31.52 -29.25
CA VAL A 21 28.21 32.79 -28.51
C VAL A 21 29.28 33.83 -28.89
N CYS A 22 30.39 33.44 -29.51
CA CYS A 22 31.46 34.38 -29.92
C CYS A 22 31.49 34.76 -31.41
N GLY A 23 30.64 34.19 -32.27
CA GLY A 23 30.69 34.41 -33.73
C GLY A 23 30.05 35.68 -34.27
N ALA A 24 29.40 36.49 -33.42
CA ALA A 24 28.55 37.60 -33.85
C ALA A 24 29.07 38.98 -33.43
N TRP A 25 30.35 39.29 -33.68
CA TRP A 25 30.84 40.67 -33.64
C TRP A 25 32.22 40.78 -34.27
N SER A 26 32.29 41.08 -35.57
CA SER A 26 33.48 41.69 -36.19
C SER A 26 33.22 42.16 -37.63
N GLY A 27 32.83 43.43 -37.73
CA GLY A 27 32.83 44.29 -38.92
C GLY A 27 32.22 45.63 -38.49
N ARG A 28 32.85 46.80 -38.57
CA ARG A 28 33.89 47.31 -39.48
C ARG A 28 34.54 48.58 -38.91
N SER A 29 35.78 48.85 -39.39
CA SER A 29 36.41 50.15 -39.72
C SER A 29 36.65 51.25 -38.66
N ALA A 30 37.91 51.66 -38.46
CA ALA A 30 38.52 52.84 -39.13
C ALA A 30 39.96 53.16 -38.62
N ASP A 31 40.87 53.30 -39.58
CA ASP A 31 42.01 54.21 -39.72
C ASP A 31 43.07 54.46 -38.63
N SER A 32 44.34 54.23 -38.99
CA SER A 32 45.37 55.30 -38.96
C SER A 32 46.64 54.96 -39.76
N LEU A 33 46.96 55.89 -40.67
CA LEU A 33 48.23 56.35 -41.26
C LEU A 33 49.50 55.45 -41.39
N SER A 34 50.00 55.46 -42.64
CA SER A 34 51.35 55.15 -43.20
C SER A 34 52.50 55.99 -42.57
N PRO A 35 53.83 55.81 -42.88
CA PRO A 35 54.41 55.34 -44.16
C PRO A 35 55.73 54.51 -44.13
N GLY A 36 56.02 53.86 -45.27
CA GLY A 36 57.31 53.22 -45.55
C GLY A 36 57.37 52.67 -46.98
N ALA A 37 58.29 53.21 -47.79
CA ALA A 37 58.46 52.96 -49.21
C ALA A 37 59.00 51.55 -49.56
N THR A 38 58.67 51.04 -50.75
CA THR A 38 59.66 50.73 -51.82
C THR A 38 58.97 50.36 -53.14
N ASN A 39 59.46 50.96 -54.21
CA ASN A 39 59.19 50.70 -55.63
C ASN A 39 59.35 49.22 -56.04
N VAL A 40 58.50 48.73 -56.95
CA VAL A 40 58.89 47.96 -58.15
C VAL A 40 57.88 48.18 -59.30
N SER A 41 58.36 48.88 -60.34
CA SER A 41 58.21 48.64 -61.79
C SER A 41 56.90 48.09 -62.39
N GLY A 42 56.16 48.98 -63.07
CA GLY A 42 55.92 48.93 -64.52
C GLY A 42 55.18 47.72 -65.12
N ALA A 43 53.89 47.91 -65.40
CA ALA A 43 53.21 47.45 -66.62
C ALA A 43 51.80 48.06 -66.68
N GLU A 44 51.63 49.13 -67.46
CA GLU A 44 50.32 49.47 -68.02
C GLU A 44 50.23 48.78 -69.39
N PRO A 45 49.10 48.11 -69.71
CA PRO A 45 48.17 48.82 -70.58
C PRO A 45 46.67 48.54 -70.32
N ALA A 46 45.88 49.52 -70.77
CA ALA A 46 44.46 49.52 -71.15
C ALA A 46 43.44 50.00 -70.09
N PRO A 47 42.64 51.05 -70.42
CA PRO A 47 41.58 51.53 -69.54
C PRO A 47 40.38 50.62 -69.70
N VAL A 48 40.19 49.68 -68.76
CA VAL A 48 38.89 49.03 -68.60
C VAL A 48 37.97 50.08 -68.00
N GLY A 49 37.01 50.54 -68.80
CA GLY A 49 36.03 51.55 -68.39
C GLY A 49 35.40 51.17 -67.05
N ALA A 50 35.29 52.15 -66.16
CA ALA A 50 34.57 51.96 -64.90
C ALA A 50 33.18 51.39 -65.22
N PRO A 51 32.74 50.30 -64.54
CA PRO A 51 31.43 49.73 -64.76
C PRO A 51 30.40 50.84 -64.54
N THR A 52 29.45 50.94 -65.45
CA THR A 52 28.42 51.97 -65.35
C THR A 52 27.64 51.76 -64.05
N PHE A 53 27.16 52.85 -63.42
CA PHE A 53 26.39 52.76 -62.17
C PHE A 53 25.21 51.77 -62.26
N GLN A 54 24.65 51.60 -63.46
CA GLN A 54 23.62 50.62 -63.80
C GLN A 54 24.12 49.16 -63.64
N GLU A 55 25.29 48.85 -64.20
CA GLU A 55 25.94 47.53 -64.10
C GLU A 55 26.26 47.18 -62.64
N GLN A 56 26.66 48.19 -61.86
CA GLN A 56 26.96 48.03 -60.44
C GLN A 56 25.69 47.80 -59.61
N GLN A 57 24.55 48.40 -59.98
CA GLN A 57 23.25 48.12 -59.37
C GLN A 57 22.72 46.73 -59.72
N ASP A 58 22.90 46.27 -60.95
CA ASP A 58 22.46 44.95 -61.40
C ASP A 58 23.21 43.83 -60.67
N VAL A 59 24.52 43.97 -60.49
CA VAL A 59 25.34 43.01 -59.72
C VAL A 59 24.91 42.94 -58.25
N ILE A 60 24.57 44.07 -57.64
CA ILE A 60 24.09 44.11 -56.24
C ILE A 60 22.71 43.45 -56.12
N GLN A 61 21.78 43.74 -57.03
CA GLN A 61 20.47 43.08 -57.06
C GLN A 61 20.60 41.58 -57.25
N GLN A 62 21.46 41.14 -58.16
CA GLN A 62 21.71 39.73 -58.40
C GLN A 62 22.30 39.02 -57.17
N ALA A 63 23.21 39.68 -56.43
CA ALA A 63 23.75 39.15 -55.18
C ALA A 63 22.69 39.07 -54.06
N ILE A 64 21.78 40.04 -53.97
CA ILE A 64 20.65 40.01 -53.03
C ILE A 64 19.69 38.86 -53.36
N GLU A 65 19.37 38.65 -54.64
CA GLU A 65 18.52 37.53 -55.04
C GLU A 65 19.19 36.16 -54.80
N GLN A 66 20.50 36.04 -55.04
CA GLN A 66 21.24 34.81 -54.76
C GLN A 66 21.22 34.49 -53.27
N THR A 67 21.55 35.46 -52.42
CA THR A 67 21.51 35.27 -50.96
C THR A 67 20.11 34.94 -50.46
N ARG A 68 19.06 35.56 -51.02
CA ARG A 68 17.67 35.22 -50.72
C ARG A 68 17.34 33.77 -51.08
N ARG A 69 17.72 33.31 -52.27
CA ARG A 69 17.49 31.91 -52.71
C ARG A 69 18.25 30.91 -51.85
N GLU A 70 19.47 31.23 -51.45
CA GLU A 70 20.27 30.38 -50.56
C GLU A 70 19.64 30.27 -49.16
N VAL A 71 19.13 31.38 -48.63
CA VAL A 71 18.40 31.41 -47.34
C VAL A 71 17.10 30.62 -47.44
N GLU A 72 16.31 30.80 -48.51
CA GLU A 72 15.08 30.05 -48.73
C GLU A 72 15.36 28.54 -48.89
N ALA A 73 16.43 28.16 -49.60
CA ALA A 73 16.85 26.77 -49.74
C ALA A 73 17.38 26.17 -48.42
N ALA A 74 18.04 26.96 -47.58
CA ALA A 74 18.46 26.53 -46.24
C ALA A 74 17.24 26.37 -45.30
N ALA A 75 16.27 27.29 -45.37
CA ALA A 75 15.04 27.22 -44.59
C ALA A 75 14.22 25.96 -44.96
N MET A 76 14.05 25.68 -46.25
CA MET A 76 13.33 24.48 -46.71
C MET A 76 13.98 23.18 -46.24
N ARG A 77 15.33 23.09 -46.29
CA ARG A 77 16.07 21.93 -45.77
C ARG A 77 15.89 21.75 -44.26
N ASN A 78 15.89 22.83 -43.50
CA ASN A 78 15.66 22.77 -42.06
C ASN A 78 14.24 22.36 -41.72
N VAL A 79 13.24 22.86 -42.45
CA VAL A 79 11.83 22.48 -42.29
C VAL A 79 11.64 21.00 -42.60
N GLU A 80 12.21 20.50 -43.69
CA GLU A 80 12.14 19.08 -44.05
C GLU A 80 12.83 18.17 -43.03
N ALA A 81 13.99 18.59 -42.50
CA ALA A 81 14.66 17.84 -41.43
C ALA A 81 13.83 17.83 -40.13
N LEU A 82 13.15 18.93 -39.81
CA LEU A 82 12.24 19.02 -38.66
C LEU A 82 11.02 18.12 -38.84
N THR A 83 10.38 18.14 -40.01
CA THR A 83 9.21 17.30 -40.26
C THR A 83 9.56 15.82 -40.21
N GLN A 84 10.71 15.41 -40.77
CA GLN A 84 11.20 14.03 -40.68
C GLN A 84 11.46 13.58 -39.23
N ARG A 85 12.05 14.44 -38.39
CA ARG A 85 12.24 14.11 -36.98
C ARG A 85 10.92 13.99 -36.24
N LEU A 86 9.97 14.86 -36.54
CA LEU A 86 8.66 14.88 -35.89
C LEU A 86 7.86 13.61 -36.25
N THR A 87 7.89 13.18 -37.51
CA THR A 87 7.25 11.93 -37.93
C THR A 87 7.89 10.71 -37.28
N LEU A 88 9.22 10.65 -37.18
CA LEU A 88 9.91 9.57 -36.47
C LEU A 88 9.54 9.50 -34.99
N ILE A 89 9.45 10.65 -34.31
CA ILE A 89 9.04 10.72 -32.90
C ILE A 89 7.59 10.25 -32.75
N GLN A 90 6.70 10.70 -33.63
CA GLN A 90 5.30 10.31 -33.58
C GLN A 90 5.13 8.80 -33.78
N GLN A 91 5.84 8.22 -34.75
CA GLN A 91 5.82 6.78 -35.00
C GLN A 91 6.40 5.99 -33.82
N SER A 92 7.48 6.49 -33.21
CA SER A 92 8.04 5.91 -31.98
C SER A 92 7.02 5.88 -30.84
N LEU A 93 6.34 7.02 -30.60
CA LEU A 93 5.33 7.12 -29.55
C LEU A 93 4.14 6.19 -29.79
N GLU A 94 3.66 6.11 -31.04
CA GLU A 94 2.58 5.18 -31.40
C GLU A 94 2.97 3.72 -31.16
N THR A 95 4.20 3.32 -31.53
CA THR A 95 4.68 1.96 -31.26
C THR A 95 4.85 1.67 -29.77
N GLN A 96 5.29 2.65 -28.99
CA GLN A 96 5.39 2.50 -27.53
C GLN A 96 4.00 2.35 -26.91
N HIS A 97 3.06 3.20 -27.30
CA HIS A 97 1.68 3.14 -26.82
C HIS A 97 1.03 1.80 -27.16
N GLN A 98 1.20 1.29 -28.39
CA GLN A 98 0.70 -0.03 -28.77
C GLN A 98 1.29 -1.15 -27.91
N ARG A 99 2.60 -1.12 -27.63
CA ARG A 99 3.26 -2.12 -26.76
C ARG A 99 2.73 -2.10 -25.34
N GLU A 100 2.53 -0.92 -24.78
CA GLU A 100 1.98 -0.76 -23.42
C GLU A 100 0.54 -1.27 -23.35
N VAL A 101 -0.30 -0.92 -24.33
CA VAL A 101 -1.69 -1.39 -24.41
C VAL A 101 -1.74 -2.91 -24.56
N GLU A 102 -0.92 -3.51 -25.41
CA GLU A 102 -0.83 -4.96 -25.56
C GLU A 102 -0.36 -5.66 -24.28
N ALA A 103 0.63 -5.08 -23.58
CA ALA A 103 1.12 -5.63 -22.33
C ALA A 103 0.03 -5.61 -21.24
N VAL A 104 -0.70 -4.50 -21.13
CA VAL A 104 -1.83 -4.36 -20.19
C VAL A 104 -2.95 -5.35 -20.54
N GLN A 105 -3.32 -5.48 -21.82
CA GLN A 105 -4.35 -6.43 -22.24
C GLN A 105 -3.95 -7.89 -21.98
N ARG A 106 -2.69 -8.26 -22.26
CA ARG A 106 -2.18 -9.60 -21.96
C ARG A 106 -2.20 -9.89 -20.46
N SER A 107 -1.73 -8.94 -19.65
CA SER A 107 -1.78 -9.05 -18.18
C SER A 107 -3.21 -9.23 -17.68
N ASN A 108 -4.14 -8.38 -18.12
CA ASN A 108 -5.55 -8.47 -17.71
C ASN A 108 -6.19 -9.80 -18.12
N ARG A 109 -5.89 -10.31 -19.33
CA ARG A 109 -6.38 -11.62 -19.77
C ARG A 109 -5.85 -12.76 -18.89
N THR A 110 -4.58 -12.72 -18.49
CA THR A 110 -4.01 -13.72 -17.58
C THR A 110 -4.62 -13.63 -16.18
N ALA A 111 -4.84 -12.41 -15.67
CA ALA A 111 -5.49 -12.19 -14.39
C ALA A 111 -6.94 -12.73 -14.38
N LEU A 112 -7.71 -12.47 -15.44
CA LEU A 112 -9.06 -13.02 -15.61
C LEU A 112 -9.08 -14.55 -15.68
N MET A 113 -8.11 -15.16 -16.38
CA MET A 113 -7.99 -16.63 -16.43
C MET A 113 -7.69 -17.23 -15.05
N VAL A 114 -6.76 -16.63 -14.30
CA VAL A 114 -6.40 -17.09 -12.94
C VAL A 114 -7.57 -16.92 -11.97
N ALA A 115 -8.24 -15.76 -12.00
CA ALA A 115 -9.42 -15.50 -11.18
C ALA A 115 -10.54 -16.50 -11.47
N GLY A 116 -10.80 -16.79 -12.76
CA GLY A 116 -11.78 -17.80 -13.16
C GLY A 116 -11.43 -19.22 -12.68
N ALA A 117 -10.16 -19.62 -12.76
CA ALA A 117 -9.71 -20.91 -12.26
C ALA A 117 -9.87 -21.03 -10.73
N LEU A 118 -9.49 -20.00 -9.97
CA LEU A 118 -9.66 -19.97 -8.52
C LEU A 118 -11.14 -20.04 -8.13
N ALA A 119 -12.01 -19.27 -8.79
CA ALA A 119 -13.44 -19.32 -8.57
C ALA A 119 -14.03 -20.71 -8.85
N ALA A 120 -13.62 -21.36 -9.95
CA ALA A 120 -14.05 -22.71 -10.28
C ALA A 120 -13.61 -23.74 -9.22
N THR A 121 -12.35 -23.67 -8.76
CA THR A 121 -11.86 -24.56 -7.69
C THR A 121 -12.56 -24.32 -6.36
N GLY A 122 -12.88 -23.06 -6.03
CA GLY A 122 -13.65 -22.72 -4.83
C GLY A 122 -15.07 -23.26 -4.88
N LEU A 123 -15.77 -23.10 -6.01
CA LEU A 123 -17.12 -23.63 -6.21
C LEU A 123 -17.14 -25.17 -6.14
N LEU A 124 -16.15 -25.82 -6.76
CA LEU A 124 -16.01 -27.28 -6.67
C LEU A 124 -15.77 -27.74 -5.23
N GLY A 125 -14.90 -27.05 -4.48
CA GLY A 125 -14.64 -27.33 -3.07
C GLY A 125 -15.89 -27.16 -2.20
N MET A 126 -16.65 -26.09 -2.41
CA MET A 126 -17.93 -25.85 -1.72
C MET A 126 -18.95 -26.95 -2.02
N PHE A 127 -19.04 -27.39 -3.27
CA PHE A 127 -19.94 -28.47 -3.67
C PHE A 127 -19.53 -29.82 -3.05
N CYS A 128 -18.23 -30.14 -3.05
CA CYS A 128 -17.70 -31.32 -2.38
C CYS A 128 -17.99 -31.30 -0.87
N LEU A 129 -17.76 -30.17 -0.20
CA LEU A 129 -18.04 -30.02 1.22
C LEU A 129 -19.54 -30.22 1.52
N ALA A 130 -20.43 -29.62 0.73
CA ALA A 130 -21.87 -29.79 0.87
C ALA A 130 -22.29 -31.26 0.69
N PHE A 131 -21.73 -31.95 -0.30
CA PHE A 131 -22.00 -33.38 -0.53
C PHE A 131 -21.52 -34.25 0.65
N PHE A 132 -20.32 -33.99 1.18
CA PHE A 132 -19.80 -34.69 2.35
C PHE A 132 -20.67 -34.45 3.59
N LEU A 133 -21.08 -33.21 3.84
CA LEU A 133 -21.97 -32.87 4.94
C LEU A 133 -23.31 -33.57 4.80
N MET A 134 -23.92 -33.56 3.60
CA MET A 134 -25.18 -34.26 3.33
C MET A 134 -25.06 -35.77 3.56
N ARG A 135 -23.95 -36.39 3.14
CA ARG A 135 -23.72 -37.82 3.36
C ARG A 135 -23.46 -38.14 4.83
N ALA A 136 -22.73 -37.26 5.54
CA ALA A 136 -22.43 -37.41 6.96
C ALA A 136 -23.71 -37.28 7.81
N THR A 137 -24.56 -36.29 7.52
CA THR A 137 -25.85 -36.14 8.20
C THR A 137 -26.76 -37.33 7.93
N ASN A 138 -26.81 -37.83 6.68
CA ASN A 138 -27.61 -39.00 6.34
C ASN A 138 -27.10 -40.29 7.01
N ARG A 139 -25.79 -40.41 7.24
CA ARG A 139 -25.20 -41.50 8.03
C ARG A 139 -25.51 -41.37 9.52
N LEU A 140 -25.47 -40.15 10.05
CA LEU A 140 -25.80 -39.87 11.45
C LEU A 140 -27.27 -40.14 11.75
N THR A 141 -28.18 -39.83 10.82
CA THR A 141 -29.61 -40.15 10.98
C THR A 141 -29.85 -41.66 10.94
N GLU A 142 -29.19 -42.42 10.05
CA GLU A 142 -29.26 -43.89 10.05
C GLU A 142 -28.79 -44.50 11.40
N VAL A 143 -27.69 -43.98 11.97
CA VAL A 143 -27.16 -44.46 13.26
C VAL A 143 -28.04 -44.01 14.44
N ALA A 144 -28.56 -42.78 14.42
CA ALA A 144 -29.43 -42.27 15.47
C ALA A 144 -30.77 -43.03 15.56
N VAL A 145 -31.31 -43.52 14.44
CA VAL A 145 -32.55 -44.32 14.40
C VAL A 145 -32.32 -45.75 14.90
N THR A 146 -31.08 -46.26 14.84
CA THR A 146 -30.76 -47.65 15.22
C THR A 146 -30.27 -47.82 16.66
N VAL A 147 -30.05 -46.73 17.42
CA VAL A 147 -29.74 -46.80 18.84
C VAL A 147 -31.02 -46.60 19.67
N PRO A 148 -31.63 -47.66 20.22
CA PRO A 148 -32.70 -47.50 21.19
C PRO A 148 -32.10 -46.95 22.48
N LEU A 149 -32.48 -45.72 22.85
CA LEU A 149 -32.14 -45.11 24.14
C LEU A 149 -33.00 -45.72 25.28
N SER A 150 -33.19 -47.03 25.29
CA SER A 150 -33.99 -47.74 26.30
C SER A 150 -33.23 -48.03 27.60
N HIS A 151 -31.92 -47.76 27.64
CA HIS A 151 -31.09 -48.03 28.83
C HIS A 151 -30.62 -46.79 29.59
N ALA A 152 -30.99 -45.57 29.17
CA ALA A 152 -30.55 -44.32 29.83
C ALA A 152 -31.58 -43.73 30.80
N LEU A 153 -32.80 -44.29 30.89
CA LEU A 153 -33.76 -43.94 31.95
C LEU A 153 -33.79 -45.08 32.96
N GLY A 154 -33.10 -44.84 34.08
CA GLY A 154 -33.11 -45.71 35.24
C GLY A 154 -34.54 -45.97 35.72
N THR A 155 -34.80 -47.26 35.94
CA THR A 155 -35.75 -47.87 36.87
C THR A 155 -36.66 -46.92 37.63
N GLY A 156 -37.93 -46.86 37.22
CA GLY A 156 -38.98 -46.29 38.06
C GLY A 156 -40.18 -45.73 37.31
N TYR A 157 -40.85 -46.52 36.46
CA TYR A 157 -42.31 -46.53 36.34
C TYR A 157 -42.74 -47.63 35.35
N ALA A 158 -43.37 -48.68 35.88
CA ALA A 158 -44.05 -49.69 35.07
C ALA A 158 -45.45 -49.19 34.66
N PRO A 159 -46.05 -49.75 33.60
CA PRO A 159 -46.96 -49.08 32.69
C PRO A 159 -48.43 -49.24 33.12
N ASN A 160 -49.28 -48.31 32.69
CA ASN A 160 -50.68 -48.63 32.46
C ASN A 160 -51.26 -47.70 31.39
N VAL A 161 -52.28 -48.21 30.71
CA VAL A 161 -53.00 -47.64 29.56
C VAL A 161 -52.45 -48.07 28.20
N LEU A 162 -52.59 -49.37 27.94
CA LEU A 162 -53.14 -49.83 26.67
C LEU A 162 -54.66 -49.98 26.87
N THR A 163 -55.44 -49.03 26.36
CA THR A 163 -56.83 -49.30 25.96
C THR A 163 -56.88 -49.26 24.44
N ALA A 164 -57.28 -50.39 23.88
CA ALA A 164 -57.39 -50.66 22.47
C ALA A 164 -58.24 -49.62 21.72
N GLY A 165 -57.79 -49.26 20.51
CA GLY A 165 -58.56 -48.47 19.56
C GLY A 165 -57.64 -47.78 18.57
N ASP A 166 -57.70 -48.22 17.32
CA ASP A 166 -57.22 -47.53 16.12
C ASP A 166 -55.71 -47.55 15.83
N SER A 167 -55.33 -48.69 15.26
CA SER A 167 -54.28 -48.80 14.27
C SER A 167 -54.59 -47.94 13.04
N HIS A 168 -54.26 -46.65 13.08
CA HIS A 168 -53.97 -45.81 11.92
C HIS A 168 -53.20 -44.58 12.40
N LEU A 169 -51.89 -44.53 12.11
CA LEU A 169 -51.07 -43.35 11.81
C LEU A 169 -49.59 -43.74 11.92
N ALA A 170 -49.17 -44.64 11.04
CA ALA A 170 -47.79 -44.63 10.58
C ALA A 170 -47.65 -43.47 9.57
N VAL A 171 -46.50 -42.79 9.62
CA VAL A 171 -46.08 -41.62 8.82
C VAL A 171 -46.29 -40.28 9.53
N GLY A 172 -45.64 -40.11 10.67
CA GLY A 172 -45.22 -38.78 11.13
C GLY A 172 -43.78 -38.54 10.70
N ASN A 173 -43.50 -37.42 10.04
CA ASN A 173 -42.14 -37.04 9.64
C ASN A 173 -41.18 -37.14 10.85
N PRO A 174 -39.96 -37.69 10.72
CA PRO A 174 -39.02 -37.78 11.84
C PRO A 174 -38.69 -36.41 12.45
N ALA A 175 -38.85 -35.34 11.66
CA ALA A 175 -38.74 -33.95 12.11
C ALA A 175 -39.84 -33.54 13.11
N GLU A 176 -41.08 -34.05 12.97
CA GLU A 176 -42.17 -33.73 13.90
C GLU A 176 -42.05 -34.48 15.23
N LEU A 177 -41.52 -35.70 15.19
CA LEU A 177 -41.20 -36.46 16.41
C LEU A 177 -40.02 -35.82 17.15
N ALA A 178 -39.03 -35.29 16.44
CA ALA A 178 -37.93 -34.54 17.02
C ALA A 178 -38.42 -33.20 17.61
N SER A 179 -39.24 -32.44 16.89
CA SER A 179 -39.78 -31.16 17.38
C SER A 179 -40.66 -31.34 18.61
N ALA A 180 -41.51 -32.37 18.67
CA ALA A 180 -42.32 -32.70 19.84
C ALA A 180 -41.45 -33.03 21.08
N ARG A 181 -40.33 -33.74 20.88
CA ARG A 181 -39.37 -34.05 21.95
C ARG A 181 -38.62 -32.82 22.43
N PHE A 182 -38.21 -31.92 21.53
CA PHE A 182 -37.58 -30.65 21.91
C PHE A 182 -38.55 -29.75 22.68
N LEU A 183 -39.82 -29.70 22.27
CA LEU A 183 -40.83 -28.89 22.95
C LEU A 183 -41.09 -29.38 24.37
N GLY A 184 -41.17 -30.71 24.58
CA GLY A 184 -41.30 -31.29 25.91
C GLY A 184 -40.07 -31.04 26.81
N ALA A 185 -38.86 -31.04 26.23
CA ALA A 185 -37.63 -30.73 26.98
C ALA A 185 -37.59 -29.26 27.45
N ILE A 186 -38.07 -28.33 26.62
CA ILE A 186 -38.17 -26.90 26.97
C ILE A 186 -39.19 -26.69 28.08
N GLU A 187 -40.37 -27.30 27.99
CA GLU A 187 -41.43 -27.17 28.99
C GLU A 187 -40.99 -27.72 30.36
N GLN A 188 -40.22 -28.80 30.37
CA GLN A 188 -39.65 -29.36 31.59
C GLN A 188 -38.54 -28.48 32.19
N LEU A 189 -37.77 -27.78 31.35
CA LEU A 189 -36.76 -26.82 31.79
C LEU A 189 -37.42 -25.58 32.42
N GLU A 190 -38.48 -25.06 31.80
CA GLU A 190 -39.26 -23.93 32.32
C GLU A 190 -39.91 -24.23 33.66
N LYS A 191 -40.38 -25.47 33.85
CA LYS A 191 -40.95 -25.90 35.13
C LYS A 191 -39.87 -25.94 36.24
N ARG A 192 -38.69 -26.47 35.92
CA ARG A 192 -37.53 -26.47 36.82
C ARG A 192 -37.03 -25.07 37.15
N LEU A 193 -37.07 -24.15 36.18
CA LEU A 193 -36.70 -22.76 36.40
C LEU A 193 -37.66 -22.07 37.38
N ARG A 194 -38.97 -22.29 37.22
CA ARG A 194 -40.01 -21.78 38.14
C ARG A 194 -39.89 -22.36 39.55
N GLU A 195 -39.57 -23.65 39.67
CA GLU A 195 -39.31 -24.29 40.96
C GLU A 195 -38.08 -23.66 41.65
N LEU A 196 -37.01 -23.36 40.90
CA LEU A 196 -35.83 -22.68 41.44
C LEU A 196 -36.10 -21.23 41.84
N GLU A 197 -36.90 -20.49 41.07
CA GLU A 197 -37.31 -19.12 41.42
C GLU A 197 -38.17 -19.10 42.70
N GLN A 198 -39.09 -20.06 42.87
CA GLN A 198 -39.87 -20.18 44.11
C GLN A 198 -38.99 -20.49 45.33
N THR A 199 -37.99 -21.36 45.19
CA THR A 199 -37.03 -21.63 46.28
C THR A 199 -36.14 -20.44 46.62
N ALA A 200 -35.90 -19.53 45.67
CA ALA A 200 -35.15 -18.30 45.92
C ALA A 200 -36.00 -17.23 46.63
N GLN A 201 -37.33 -17.24 46.45
CA GLN A 201 -38.25 -16.30 47.09
C GLN A 201 -38.61 -16.66 48.54
N GLU A 202 -38.44 -17.92 48.97
CA GLU A 202 -38.81 -18.41 50.32
C GLU A 202 -37.70 -18.29 51.39
N ALA A 203 -36.54 -17.71 51.09
CA ALA A 203 -35.50 -17.47 52.11
C ALA A 203 -35.87 -16.28 53.03
N PRO A 204 -36.04 -16.47 54.36
CA PRO A 204 -36.38 -15.38 55.25
C PRO A 204 -35.13 -14.56 55.63
N SER A 205 -35.28 -13.25 55.55
CA SER A 205 -34.42 -12.21 56.13
C SER A 205 -34.50 -12.17 57.67
N VAL A 206 -33.50 -11.52 58.30
CA VAL A 206 -33.32 -11.10 59.72
C VAL A 206 -32.31 -11.98 60.47
N GLY A 207 -31.27 -11.50 61.16
CA GLY A 207 -30.83 -10.16 61.56
C GLY A 207 -29.61 -10.27 62.48
N ALA A 208 -28.82 -9.20 62.60
CA ALA A 208 -27.58 -9.12 63.36
C ALA A 208 -27.76 -9.05 64.90
N SER A 209 -26.83 -9.63 65.69
CA SER A 209 -26.04 -8.96 66.77
C SER A 209 -25.44 -9.91 67.83
N ASN A 210 -24.12 -9.75 68.03
CA ASN A 210 -23.21 -9.89 69.20
C ASN A 210 -23.65 -10.67 70.47
N HIS A 211 -22.80 -11.58 71.01
CA HIS A 211 -21.65 -11.34 71.91
C HIS A 211 -21.10 -12.67 72.52
N ALA A 212 -19.76 -12.76 72.63
CA ALA A 212 -18.86 -13.42 73.63
C ALA A 212 -19.39 -14.60 74.51
N ASN A 213 -18.65 -15.69 74.80
CA ASN A 213 -17.32 -15.75 75.43
C ASN A 213 -16.84 -17.23 75.61
N SER A 214 -15.51 -17.43 75.76
CA SER A 214 -14.79 -18.55 76.44
C SER A 214 -14.46 -19.86 75.68
N GLN A 215 -13.16 -19.99 75.36
CA GLN A 215 -12.32 -21.16 74.97
C GLN A 215 -12.27 -22.31 76.04
N PRO A 216 -11.50 -23.44 75.91
CA PRO A 216 -10.47 -23.84 74.90
C PRO A 216 -10.46 -25.33 74.38
N ASN A 217 -9.83 -25.53 73.20
CA ASN A 217 -8.77 -26.48 72.73
C ASN A 217 -8.53 -27.87 73.41
N PRO A 218 -7.69 -28.80 72.85
CA PRO A 218 -7.30 -29.20 71.47
C PRO A 218 -7.40 -30.75 71.26
N GLU A 219 -6.90 -31.27 70.12
CA GLU A 219 -6.49 -32.67 69.77
C GLU A 219 -7.24 -33.15 68.51
N THR A 220 -6.65 -33.64 67.42
CA THR A 220 -5.30 -34.17 67.14
C THR A 220 -5.05 -34.17 65.61
N ALA A 221 -3.77 -34.02 65.26
CA ALA A 221 -3.04 -34.65 64.13
C ALA A 221 -3.60 -34.50 62.69
N LYS A 222 -2.93 -33.74 61.82
CA LYS A 222 -1.82 -34.18 60.91
C LYS A 222 -2.31 -35.23 59.89
N ALA A 223 -1.91 -35.26 58.63
CA ALA A 223 -1.07 -34.50 57.71
C ALA A 223 -1.03 -35.39 56.45
N GLU A 224 -0.78 -34.81 55.27
CA GLU A 224 -0.32 -35.42 53.99
C GLU A 224 -1.03 -34.67 52.85
N ALA A 225 -0.48 -33.69 52.13
CA ALA A 225 0.85 -33.49 51.53
C ALA A 225 1.19 -34.51 50.42
N ASN A 226 0.85 -34.10 49.20
CA ASN A 226 1.52 -34.30 47.90
C ASN A 226 1.93 -35.71 47.41
N SER A 227 1.54 -35.99 46.16
CA SER A 227 2.53 -36.39 45.16
C SER A 227 2.04 -36.13 43.72
N ASP A 228 2.89 -35.47 42.96
CA ASP A 228 2.84 -35.23 41.53
C ASP A 228 2.67 -36.49 40.67
N THR A 229 2.14 -36.36 39.46
CA THR A 229 2.80 -36.89 38.24
C THR A 229 2.22 -36.27 36.98
N LYS A 230 3.12 -36.09 36.02
CA LYS A 230 3.10 -35.21 34.86
C LYS A 230 3.23 -36.06 33.61
N ALA A 231 2.39 -35.84 32.59
CA ALA A 231 2.59 -36.09 31.15
C ALA A 231 1.20 -36.12 30.48
N ALA A 232 0.91 -35.58 29.31
CA ALA A 232 1.64 -34.85 28.29
C ALA A 232 0.60 -34.26 27.32
N ALA A 233 1.03 -33.28 26.51
CA ALA A 233 0.38 -32.83 25.26
C ALA A 233 -0.99 -32.11 25.43
N SER A 234 -1.36 -31.05 24.73
CA SER A 234 -0.78 -30.28 23.64
C SER A 234 -1.82 -29.20 23.25
N THR A 235 -1.35 -28.05 22.75
CA THR A 235 -2.00 -27.30 21.65
C THR A 235 -3.20 -26.39 21.95
N THR A 236 -2.99 -25.09 21.62
CA THR A 236 -3.95 -24.02 21.22
C THR A 236 -5.03 -23.62 22.23
N ARG A 237 -4.97 -22.44 22.85
CA ARG A 237 -5.16 -21.08 22.28
C ARG A 237 -6.52 -20.89 21.58
N HIS A 238 -7.51 -20.45 22.36
CA HIS A 238 -8.19 -19.18 22.08
C HIS A 238 -8.69 -18.59 23.40
N GLU A 239 -8.04 -17.49 23.78
CA GLU A 239 -8.47 -16.57 24.83
C GLU A 239 -9.68 -15.77 24.32
N SER A 240 -10.69 -15.62 25.16
CA SER A 240 -11.54 -14.43 25.20
C SER A 240 -11.70 -14.03 26.66
N GLU A 241 -11.72 -12.71 26.87
CA GLU A 241 -12.11 -11.99 28.09
C GLU A 241 -10.99 -11.61 29.06
N LYS A 242 -10.40 -10.45 28.73
CA LYS A 242 -10.54 -9.22 29.52
C LYS A 242 -10.24 -9.36 31.02
N ASP A 243 -8.97 -9.16 31.35
CA ASP A 243 -8.59 -8.53 32.61
C ASP A 243 -7.55 -7.43 32.37
N GLN A 244 -7.95 -6.22 32.72
CA GLN A 244 -7.06 -5.10 32.96
C GLN A 244 -6.29 -5.36 34.25
N SER A 245 -4.96 -5.50 34.16
CA SER A 245 -4.09 -4.99 35.21
C SER A 245 -2.69 -4.71 34.68
N ALA A 246 -2.30 -3.44 34.86
CA ALA A 246 -0.95 -2.97 35.14
C ALA A 246 0.22 -3.63 34.38
N TRP A 247 0.62 -3.02 33.26
CA TRP A 247 2.04 -2.94 32.94
C TRP A 247 2.48 -1.50 33.17
N GLN A 248 3.05 -1.29 34.36
CA GLN A 248 3.87 -0.12 34.67
C GLN A 248 5.10 -0.16 33.75
N GLU A 249 5.38 0.95 33.06
CA GLU A 249 6.69 1.13 32.43
C GLU A 249 7.77 1.21 33.51
N PRO A 250 8.88 0.46 33.40
CA PRO A 250 10.08 0.83 34.11
C PRO A 250 10.76 1.96 33.33
N ALA A 251 10.92 3.07 34.02
CA ALA A 251 11.72 4.20 33.61
C ALA A 251 13.15 3.77 33.24
N SER A 252 13.69 4.50 32.26
CA SER A 252 15.11 4.77 32.04
C SER A 252 16.02 3.57 31.85
N ASP A 253 16.29 3.21 30.59
CA ASP A 253 17.70 3.03 30.23
C ASP A 253 18.00 3.46 28.79
N SER A 254 19.17 4.06 28.65
CA SER A 254 19.65 4.89 27.56
C SER A 254 20.14 4.09 26.33
N SER A 255 19.36 3.10 25.87
CA SER A 255 19.77 2.24 24.74
C SER A 255 18.64 1.75 23.83
N HIS A 256 17.68 2.61 23.45
CA HIS A 256 16.56 2.21 22.57
C HIS A 256 16.66 2.50 21.05
N PRO A 257 17.83 2.56 20.37
CA PRO A 257 17.88 2.47 18.91
C PRO A 257 17.17 1.23 18.31
N PRO A 258 17.30 0.01 18.89
CA PRO A 258 16.68 -1.17 18.28
C PRO A 258 15.17 -1.23 18.49
N HIS A 259 14.64 -0.61 19.55
CA HIS A 259 13.20 -0.61 19.83
C HIS A 259 12.44 0.29 18.86
N VAL A 260 12.94 1.51 18.64
CA VAL A 260 12.41 2.46 17.64
C VAL A 260 12.47 1.85 16.24
N ALA A 261 13.60 1.23 15.87
CA ALA A 261 13.75 0.55 14.58
C ALA A 261 12.79 -0.65 14.42
N LEU A 262 12.57 -1.44 15.47
CA LEU A 262 11.65 -2.57 15.45
C LEU A 262 10.19 -2.13 15.30
N LEU A 263 9.77 -1.09 16.02
CA LEU A 263 8.42 -0.52 15.89
C LEU A 263 8.19 0.08 14.51
N LEU A 264 9.19 0.76 13.94
CA LEU A 264 9.14 1.30 12.59
C LEU A 264 9.05 0.19 11.53
N ALA A 265 9.82 -0.90 11.68
CA ALA A 265 9.72 -2.08 10.83
C ALA A 265 8.34 -2.75 10.96
N LYS A 266 7.83 -2.92 12.19
CA LYS A 266 6.49 -3.45 12.45
C LYS A 266 5.41 -2.58 11.78
N GLY A 267 5.46 -1.26 11.97
CA GLY A 267 4.56 -0.31 11.31
C GLY A 267 4.60 -0.45 9.78
N GLN A 268 5.79 -0.58 9.19
CA GLN A 268 5.93 -0.81 7.75
C GLN A 268 5.29 -2.13 7.31
N THR A 269 5.50 -3.23 8.05
CA THR A 269 4.87 -4.52 7.71
C THR A 269 3.35 -4.46 7.82
N LEU A 270 2.81 -3.76 8.81
CA LEU A 270 1.37 -3.55 8.97
C LEU A 270 0.79 -2.74 7.81
N LEU A 271 1.51 -1.74 7.29
CA LEU A 271 1.14 -1.06 6.06
C LEU A 271 1.17 -2.01 4.86
N SER A 272 2.18 -2.86 4.73
CA SER A 272 2.22 -3.86 3.66
C SER A 272 1.09 -4.90 3.75
N LEU A 273 0.59 -5.18 4.96
CA LEU A 273 -0.57 -6.05 5.22
C LEU A 273 -1.93 -5.34 5.11
N ASP A 274 -1.94 -4.08 4.68
CA ASP A 274 -3.13 -3.23 4.57
C ASP A 274 -3.92 -3.05 5.88
N LYS A 275 -3.18 -2.97 7.00
CA LYS A 275 -3.70 -2.66 8.34
C LYS A 275 -3.24 -1.28 8.81
N PRO A 276 -3.73 -0.18 8.19
CA PRO A 276 -3.20 1.16 8.43
C PRO A 276 -3.52 1.71 9.84
N ALA A 277 -4.62 1.30 10.47
CA ALA A 277 -4.95 1.73 11.84
C ALA A 277 -3.98 1.16 12.89
N GLU A 278 -3.63 -0.13 12.78
CA GLU A 278 -2.63 -0.77 13.65
C GLU A 278 -1.22 -0.20 13.39
N ALA A 279 -0.91 0.10 12.12
CA ALA A 279 0.34 0.74 11.75
C ALA A 279 0.47 2.14 12.37
N LEU A 280 -0.62 2.93 12.40
CA LEU A 280 -0.62 4.25 13.01
C LEU A 280 -0.23 4.21 14.48
N ALA A 281 -0.79 3.29 15.26
CA ALA A 281 -0.45 3.17 16.68
C ALA A 281 1.05 2.92 16.89
N CYS A 282 1.65 2.03 16.08
CA CYS A 282 3.09 1.77 16.15
C CYS A 282 3.93 2.99 15.75
N LEU A 283 3.48 3.75 14.75
CA LEU A 283 4.19 4.93 14.23
C LEU A 283 4.06 6.13 15.17
N GLU A 284 2.93 6.28 15.86
CA GLU A 284 2.73 7.31 16.89
C GLU A 284 3.65 7.07 18.09
N GLU A 285 3.83 5.81 18.49
CA GLU A 285 4.81 5.41 19.52
C GLU A 285 6.26 5.71 19.07
N VAL A 286 6.59 5.45 17.80
CA VAL A 286 7.90 5.84 17.26
C VAL A 286 8.10 7.36 17.31
N ILE A 287 7.08 8.14 16.98
CA ILE A 287 7.14 9.60 16.96
C ILE A 287 7.17 10.19 18.38
N SER A 288 6.57 9.53 19.38
CA SER A 288 6.67 9.97 20.77
C SER A 288 8.07 9.74 21.35
N LEU A 289 8.72 8.63 20.95
CA LEU A 289 10.10 8.30 21.33
C LEU A 289 11.14 9.15 20.58
N ASP A 290 10.96 9.33 19.26
CA ASP A 290 11.81 10.17 18.41
C ASP A 290 10.97 11.10 17.51
N PRO A 291 10.69 12.33 17.99
CA PRO A 291 9.93 13.31 17.23
C PRO A 291 10.60 13.79 15.94
N ARG A 292 11.91 13.53 15.78
CA ARG A 292 12.72 13.93 14.62
C ARG A 292 12.97 12.77 13.66
N ASN A 293 12.25 11.66 13.81
CA ASN A 293 12.33 10.56 12.87
C ASN A 293 11.53 10.87 11.58
N ALA A 294 12.21 11.39 10.56
CA ALA A 294 11.59 11.74 9.28
C ALA A 294 10.95 10.53 8.56
N GLU A 295 11.55 9.34 8.68
CA GLU A 295 11.01 8.12 8.08
C GLU A 295 9.68 7.71 8.73
N ALA A 296 9.58 7.80 10.06
CA ALA A 296 8.35 7.51 10.78
C ALA A 296 7.22 8.49 10.41
N LEU A 297 7.54 9.78 10.24
CA LEU A 297 6.59 10.80 9.79
C LEU A 297 6.05 10.50 8.38
N ILE A 298 6.91 10.06 7.44
CA ILE A 298 6.47 9.64 6.11
C ILE A 298 5.54 8.43 6.19
N LYS A 299 5.91 7.40 6.93
CA LYS A 299 5.09 6.19 7.06
C LYS A 299 3.75 6.49 7.73
N ARG A 300 3.73 7.41 8.71
CA ARG A 300 2.49 7.90 9.33
C ARG A 300 1.61 8.60 8.30
N GLY A 301 2.19 9.47 7.48
CA GLY A 301 1.50 10.07 6.34
C GLY A 301 0.86 9.02 5.44
N ASN A 302 1.61 7.97 5.07
CA ASN A 302 1.08 6.90 4.21
C ASN A 302 -0.07 6.13 4.86
N ALA A 303 0.03 5.87 6.16
CA ALA A 303 -1.04 5.24 6.93
C ALA A 303 -2.32 6.10 6.93
N LEU A 304 -2.17 7.42 7.11
CA LEU A 304 -3.27 8.39 7.08
C LEU A 304 -3.91 8.51 5.69
N GLU A 305 -3.11 8.49 4.61
CA GLU A 305 -3.62 8.43 3.22
C GLU A 305 -4.54 7.21 3.01
N ARG A 306 -4.11 6.03 3.49
CA ARG A 306 -4.91 4.80 3.39
C ARG A 306 -6.20 4.87 4.19
N LEU A 307 -6.19 5.57 5.31
CA LEU A 307 -7.36 5.86 6.14
C LEU A 307 -8.21 7.04 5.63
N ARG A 308 -7.89 7.62 4.46
CA ARG A 308 -8.59 8.77 3.87
C ARG A 308 -8.47 10.08 4.68
N ARG A 309 -7.53 10.17 5.62
CA ARG A 309 -7.22 11.39 6.40
C ARG A 309 -6.15 12.20 5.67
N THR A 310 -6.55 12.83 4.57
CA THR A 310 -5.62 13.38 3.58
C THR A 310 -4.89 14.63 4.07
N GLU A 311 -5.58 15.50 4.82
CA GLU A 311 -5.04 16.74 5.36
C GLU A 311 -3.95 16.45 6.39
N GLU A 312 -4.21 15.53 7.32
CA GLU A 312 -3.24 15.11 8.33
C GLU A 312 -2.04 14.38 7.71
N ALA A 313 -2.23 13.69 6.58
CA ALA A 313 -1.13 13.10 5.83
C ALA A 313 -0.20 14.17 5.25
N LEU A 314 -0.76 15.23 4.68
CA LEU A 314 0.01 16.38 4.17
C LEU A 314 0.82 17.04 5.30
N GLU A 315 0.22 17.25 6.47
CA GLU A 315 0.93 17.78 7.64
C GLU A 315 2.10 16.88 8.07
N CYS A 316 1.93 15.55 8.01
CA CYS A 316 3.01 14.62 8.31
C CYS A 316 4.17 14.73 7.30
N TYR A 317 3.88 14.90 6.02
CA TYR A 317 4.91 15.11 5.00
C TYR A 317 5.60 16.46 5.14
N ASP A 318 4.86 17.52 5.47
CA ASP A 318 5.44 18.84 5.75
C ASP A 318 6.38 18.81 6.95
N ARG A 319 6.00 18.09 8.01
CA ARG A 319 6.88 17.87 9.16
C ARG A 319 8.11 17.04 8.78
N ALA A 320 7.97 16.00 7.96
CA ALA A 320 9.10 15.20 7.50
C ALA A 320 10.09 16.05 6.70
N ILE A 321 9.60 16.92 5.80
CA ILE A 321 10.42 17.86 5.01
C ILE A 321 11.10 18.90 5.90
N ALA A 322 10.43 19.38 6.94
CA ALA A 322 11.00 20.34 7.90
C ALA A 322 12.12 19.72 8.74
N VAL A 323 12.02 18.42 9.05
CA VAL A 323 13.05 17.67 9.77
C VAL A 323 14.23 17.34 8.85
N ASP A 324 13.95 16.84 7.65
CA ASP A 324 14.95 16.51 6.65
C ASP A 324 14.51 16.98 5.26
N SER A 325 15.05 18.14 4.85
CA SER A 325 14.80 18.72 3.53
C SER A 325 15.50 17.98 2.39
N SER A 326 16.40 17.04 2.69
CA SER A 326 17.07 16.21 1.68
C SER A 326 16.27 14.95 1.30
N LEU A 327 15.13 14.74 1.97
CA LEU A 327 14.33 13.54 1.82
C LEU A 327 13.40 13.62 0.60
N THR A 328 13.92 13.24 -0.56
CA THR A 328 13.18 13.19 -1.84
C THR A 328 11.84 12.45 -1.71
N THR A 329 11.81 11.37 -0.92
CA THR A 329 10.63 10.55 -0.69
C THR A 329 9.46 11.34 -0.08
N ALA A 330 9.72 12.32 0.81
CA ALA A 330 8.66 13.13 1.41
C ALA A 330 7.97 14.04 0.36
N TYR A 331 8.77 14.66 -0.51
CA TYR A 331 8.26 15.47 -1.62
C TYR A 331 7.46 14.65 -2.63
N LEU A 332 7.90 13.43 -2.94
CA LEU A 332 7.18 12.52 -3.83
C LEU A 332 5.81 12.14 -3.27
N TYR A 333 5.74 11.73 -1.99
CA TYR A 333 4.47 11.39 -1.38
C TYR A 333 3.53 12.60 -1.29
N LYS A 334 4.03 13.77 -0.89
CA LYS A 334 3.26 15.01 -0.85
C LYS A 334 2.72 15.40 -2.24
N GLY A 335 3.55 15.32 -3.29
CA GLY A 335 3.14 15.57 -4.67
C GLY A 335 2.09 14.56 -5.16
N GLY A 336 2.24 13.30 -4.77
CA GLY A 336 1.26 12.24 -5.03
C GLY A 336 -0.11 12.52 -4.40
N VAL A 337 -0.13 13.03 -3.17
CA VAL A 337 -1.38 13.48 -2.52
C VAL A 337 -2.03 14.61 -3.30
N PHE A 338 -1.28 15.67 -3.63
CA PHE A 338 -1.83 16.80 -4.38
C PHE A 338 -2.36 16.41 -5.76
N ASN A 339 -1.71 15.46 -6.43
CA ASN A 339 -2.17 14.94 -7.71
C ASN A 339 -3.54 14.26 -7.58
N ARG A 340 -3.75 13.43 -6.55
CA ARG A 340 -5.06 12.80 -6.28
C ARG A 340 -6.14 13.81 -5.87
N LEU A 341 -5.74 14.93 -5.26
CA LEU A 341 -6.61 16.07 -4.98
C LEU A 341 -6.85 17.00 -6.19
N GLN A 342 -6.32 16.66 -7.38
CA GLN A 342 -6.37 17.49 -8.60
C GLN A 342 -5.72 18.88 -8.46
N ARG A 343 -4.84 19.07 -7.48
CA ARG A 343 -4.05 20.30 -7.26
C ARG A 343 -2.72 20.19 -8.02
N PHE A 344 -2.81 20.21 -9.35
CA PHE A 344 -1.68 19.88 -10.22
C PHE A 344 -0.49 20.85 -10.11
N GLU A 345 -0.75 22.15 -9.91
CA GLU A 345 0.32 23.15 -9.76
C GLU A 345 1.19 22.88 -8.52
N GLU A 346 0.56 22.47 -7.42
CA GLU A 346 1.27 22.17 -6.17
C GLU A 346 1.97 20.83 -6.22
N ALA A 347 1.36 19.84 -6.90
CA ALA A 347 2.01 18.57 -7.20
C ALA A 347 3.29 18.78 -8.02
N LEU A 348 3.22 19.63 -9.05
CA LEU A 348 4.36 19.96 -9.91
C LEU A 348 5.50 20.61 -9.11
N LYS A 349 5.19 21.59 -8.26
CA LYS A 349 6.18 22.19 -7.34
C LYS A 349 6.84 21.16 -6.44
N CYS A 350 6.08 20.20 -5.90
CA CYS A 350 6.63 19.13 -5.07
C CYS A 350 7.58 18.21 -5.87
N TYR A 351 7.21 17.85 -7.10
CA TYR A 351 8.07 17.01 -7.95
C TYR A 351 9.32 17.73 -8.41
N GLU A 352 9.25 19.03 -8.71
CA GLU A 352 10.43 19.85 -9.00
C GLU A 352 11.39 19.89 -7.80
N GLN A 353 10.87 20.07 -6.58
CA GLN A 353 11.68 20.02 -5.37
C GLN A 353 12.30 18.64 -5.12
N ALA A 354 11.56 17.56 -5.40
CA ALA A 354 12.09 16.19 -5.32
C ALA A 354 13.29 16.01 -6.26
N LEU A 355 13.18 16.46 -7.52
CA LEU A 355 14.25 16.38 -8.52
C LEU A 355 15.47 17.24 -8.15
N GLN A 356 15.25 18.46 -7.66
CA GLN A 356 16.35 19.33 -7.19
C GLN A 356 17.10 18.69 -6.02
N THR A 357 16.37 18.07 -5.09
CA THR A 357 16.94 17.43 -3.92
C THR A 357 17.74 16.19 -4.30
N GLU A 358 17.22 15.35 -5.20
CA GLU A 358 17.94 14.17 -5.70
C GLU A 358 19.23 14.56 -6.44
N GLN A 359 19.20 15.59 -7.30
CA GLN A 359 20.39 16.11 -7.97
C GLN A 359 21.44 16.61 -6.98
N LYS A 360 21.01 17.29 -5.91
CA LYS A 360 21.90 17.79 -4.86
C LYS A 360 22.57 16.65 -4.12
N THR A 361 21.82 15.60 -3.77
CA THR A 361 22.36 14.40 -3.09
C THR A 361 23.31 13.59 -3.98
N LEU A 362 23.09 13.56 -5.30
CA LEU A 362 24.00 12.90 -6.26
C LEU A 362 25.29 13.69 -6.53
N ALA A 363 25.28 15.00 -6.24
CA ALA A 363 26.42 15.89 -6.47
C ALA A 363 27.32 16.07 -5.23
N SER A 364 26.85 15.68 -4.04
CA SER A 364 27.61 15.62 -2.79
C SER A 364 28.28 14.27 -2.60
#